data_AF-A0A7J8UCK2-F1
#
_entry.id   AF-A0A7J8UCK2-F1
#
_cell.length_a   1.000
_cell.length_b   1.000
_cell.length_c   1.000
_cell.angle_alpha   90.00
_cell.angle_beta   90.00
_cell.angle_gamma   90.00
#
_symmetry.space_group_name_H-M   'P 1'
#
loop_
_entity.id
_entity.type
_entity.pdbx_description
1 polymer ?
#
loop_
_entity_poly.entity_id
_entity_poly.type
_entity_poly.pdbx_seq_one_letter_code
_entity_poly.pdbx_strand_id
1 'polypeptide(L)' 'MQLKQVLANGKKRALNVGAVLILAEGFELAPPDRISPKMKEKIGNLSF' A
#
# COMPACT_ATOMS: atom_id res chain seq x y z
N MET A 1 -16.43 3.37 -6.43
CA MET A 1 -16.91 2.05 -5.95
C MET A 1 -18.18 2.24 -5.13
N GLN A 2 -19.29 1.57 -5.50
CA GLN A 2 -20.57 1.69 -4.79
C GLN A 2 -20.73 0.64 -3.66
N LEU A 3 -19.96 -0.45 -3.71
CA LEU A 3 -19.98 -1.51 -2.68
C LEU A 3 -19.21 -1.08 -1.42
N LYS A 4 -19.80 -1.30 -0.25
CA LYS A 4 -19.25 -0.97 1.08
C LYS A 4 -19.17 -2.22 1.94
N GLN A 5 -18.11 -2.37 2.74
CA GLN A 5 -17.97 -3.46 3.71
C GLN A 5 -18.67 -3.15 5.04
N VAL A 6 -19.02 -4.19 5.80
CA VAL A 6 -19.49 -4.08 7.18
C VAL A 6 -18.28 -4.01 8.11
N LEU A 7 -18.24 -3.00 8.97
CA LEU A 7 -17.20 -2.81 9.99
C LEU A 7 -17.49 -3.64 11.25
N ALA A 8 -16.51 -3.72 12.16
CA ALA A 8 -16.65 -4.42 13.46
C ALA A 8 -17.82 -3.91 14.33
N ASN A 9 -18.25 -2.65 14.14
CA ASN A 9 -19.40 -2.06 14.82
C ASN A 9 -20.74 -2.20 14.05
N GLY A 10 -20.78 -3.00 12.97
CA GLY A 10 -21.96 -3.23 12.14
C GLY A 10 -22.27 -2.15 11.10
N LYS A 11 -21.53 -1.02 11.05
CA LYS A 11 -21.78 0.06 10.08
C LYS A 11 -21.11 -0.22 8.73
N LYS A 12 -21.68 0.30 7.64
CA LYS A 12 -21.11 0.15 6.28
C LYS A 12 -20.10 1.26 5.94
N ARG A 13 -18.87 0.91 5.55
CA ARG A 13 -17.81 1.86 5.14
C ARG A 13 -16.98 1.33 3.96
N ALA A 14 -16.07 2.16 3.43
CA ALA A 14 -15.11 1.75 2.40
C ALA A 14 -14.17 0.64 2.89
N LEU A 15 -13.59 -0.09 1.94
CA LEU A 15 -12.60 -1.14 2.20
C LEU A 15 -11.20 -0.55 2.39
N ASN A 16 -10.45 -1.15 3.32
CA ASN A 16 -9.00 -0.99 3.38
C ASN A 16 -8.36 -2.14 2.60
N VAL A 17 -7.16 -1.92 2.06
CA VAL A 17 -6.41 -2.92 1.28
C VAL A 17 -5.03 -3.11 1.86
N GLY A 18 -4.45 -4.29 1.65
CA GLY A 18 -3.07 -4.65 2.02
C GLY A 18 -2.53 -5.69 1.06
N ALA A 19 -1.20 -5.83 1.00
CA ALA A 19 -0.53 -6.79 0.14
C ALA A 19 0.71 -7.37 0.84
N VAL A 20 1.13 -8.54 0.39
CA VAL A 20 2.40 -9.16 0.79
C VAL A 20 3.24 -9.34 -0.48
N LEU A 21 4.47 -8.82 -0.46
CA LEU A 21 5.42 -8.94 -1.56
C LEU A 21 6.53 -9.91 -1.15
N ILE A 22 6.69 -10.99 -1.91
CA ILE A 22 7.76 -11.97 -1.69
C ILE A 22 8.87 -11.68 -2.69
N LEU A 23 10.07 -11.42 -2.18
CA LEU A 23 11.26 -11.12 -2.96
C LEU A 23 12.24 -12.29 -2.90
N ALA A 24 13.07 -12.42 -3.94
CA ALA A 24 14.18 -13.36 -3.92
C ALA A 24 15.23 -12.92 -2.88
N GLU A 25 16.07 -13.86 -2.45
CA GLU A 25 17.15 -13.57 -1.52
C GLU A 25 18.06 -12.45 -2.06
N GLY A 26 18.40 -11.48 -1.20
CA GLY A 26 19.20 -10.31 -1.55
C GLY A 26 18.42 -9.15 -2.19
N PHE A 27 17.11 -9.28 -2.46
CA PHE A 27 16.26 -8.18 -2.90
C PHE A 27 15.57 -7.51 -1.71
N GLU A 28 15.65 -6.19 -1.67
CA GLU A 28 15.03 -5.34 -0.65
C GLU A 28 14.37 -4.12 -1.30
N LEU A 29 13.57 -3.40 -0.52
CA LEU A 29 12.99 -2.14 -0.96
C LEU A 29 14.07 -1.07 -1.13
N ALA A 30 13.92 -0.25 -2.17
CA ALA A 30 14.88 0.79 -2.46
C ALA A 30 14.90 1.85 -1.32
N PRO A 31 16.09 2.23 -0.83
CA PRO A 31 16.24 3.36 0.08
C PRO A 31 15.65 4.66 -0.50
N PRO A 32 15.08 5.56 0.33
CA PRO A 32 14.38 6.76 -0.16
C PRO A 32 15.24 7.70 -1.02
N ASP A 33 16.54 7.78 -0.76
CA ASP A 33 17.50 8.58 -1.51
C ASP A 33 17.74 8.05 -2.94
N ARG A 34 17.48 6.75 -3.18
CA ARG A 34 17.67 6.10 -4.48
C ARG A 34 16.42 6.08 -5.36
N ILE A 35 15.30 6.60 -4.87
CA ILE A 35 14.03 6.67 -5.60
C ILE A 35 13.92 8.02 -6.31
N SER A 36 13.71 8.01 -7.63
CA SER A 36 13.51 9.24 -8.40
C SER A 36 12.24 9.99 -7.97
N PRO A 37 12.17 11.32 -8.12
CA PRO A 37 11.01 12.12 -7.69
C PRO A 37 9.68 11.64 -8.29
N LYS A 38 9.67 11.30 -9.58
CA LYS A 38 8.50 10.76 -10.28
C LYS A 38 8.02 9.43 -9.69
N MET A 39 8.94 8.59 -9.24
CA MET A 39 8.60 7.32 -8.59
C MET A 39 8.09 7.54 -7.17
N LYS A 40 8.66 8.48 -6.41
CA LYS A 40 8.16 8.87 -5.08
C LYS A 40 6.70 9.33 -5.14
N GLU A 41 6.36 10.16 -6.13
CA GLU A 41 4.98 10.63 -6.32
C GLU A 41 4.00 9.48 -6.57
N LYS A 42 4.40 8.48 -7.36
CA LYS A 42 3.58 7.28 -7.62
C LYS A 42 3.42 6.37 -6.39
N ILE A 43 4.45 6.25 -5.56
CA ILE A 43 4.39 5.49 -4.30
C ILE A 43 3.47 6.19 -3.29
N GLY A 44 3.45 7.53 -3.30
CA GLY A 44 2.58 8.33 -2.45
C GLY A 44 2.87 8.08 -0.97
N ASN A 45 1.81 7.77 -0.21
CA ASN A 45 1.87 7.56 1.24
C ASN A 45 1.89 6.08 1.64
N LEU A 46 2.25 5.19 0.71
CA LEU A 46 2.42 3.78 1.04
C LEU A 46 3.61 3.61 2.00
N SER A 47 3.35 2.93 3.12
CA SER A 47 4.38 2.53 4.08
C SER A 47 4.68 1.06 3.86
N PHE A 48 5.96 0.74 3.71
CA PHE A 48 6.47 -0.61 3.55
C PHE A 48 7.47 -0.93 4.67
#